data_AF-A0A5R9FQ74-F1
#
_entry.id   AF-A0A5R9FQ74-F1
#
_cell.length_a   1.000
_cell.length_b   1.000
_cell.length_c   1.000
_cell.angle_alpha   90.00
_cell.angle_beta   90.00
_cell.angle_gamma   90.00
#
_symmetry.space_group_name_H-M   'P 1'
#
loop_
_entity.id
_entity.type
_entity.pdbx_description
1 polymer ?
#
loop_
_entity_poly.entity_id
_entity_poly.type
_entity_poly.pdbx_seq_one_letter_code
_entity_poly.pdbx_strand_id
1 'polypeptide(L)' 'MADRVDNFLEQNASFIAGEPVVKAIVRRYREAVSAGNNATATALGELMLEVAEPLKGFTGYREEWPKP' A
#
# COMPACT_ATOMS: atom_id res chain seq x y z
N MET A 1 8.12 6.66 2.46
CA MET A 1 8.00 5.36 1.75
C MET A 1 6.54 4.99 1.65
N ALA A 2 5.88 4.77 2.79
CA ALA A 2 4.52 4.28 2.78
C ALA A 2 3.45 5.28 2.33
N ASP A 3 3.61 6.59 2.58
CA ASP A 3 2.72 7.64 2.07
C ASP A 3 2.64 7.70 0.52
N ARG A 4 3.54 7.01 -0.18
CA ARG A 4 3.54 6.96 -1.66
C ARG A 4 2.85 5.71 -2.18
N VAL A 5 3.01 4.59 -1.48
CA VAL A 5 2.43 3.28 -1.85
C VAL A 5 0.95 3.26 -1.53
N ASP A 6 0.55 3.76 -0.37
CA ASP A 6 -0.84 3.78 0.07
C ASP A 6 -1.72 4.66 -0.84
N ASN A 7 -1.23 5.83 -1.24
CA ASN A 7 -1.86 6.75 -2.19
C ASN A 7 -1.93 6.16 -3.59
N PHE A 8 -0.88 5.48 -4.06
CA PHE A 8 -0.90 4.79 -5.35
C PHE A 8 -1.96 3.67 -5.36
N LEU A 9 -2.01 2.85 -4.31
CA LEU A 9 -2.98 1.78 -4.19
C LEU A 9 -4.42 2.32 -4.09
N GLU A 10 -4.65 3.40 -3.34
CA GLU A 10 -5.98 4.04 -3.27
C GLU A 10 -6.45 4.58 -4.61
N GLN A 11 -5.56 5.25 -5.36
CA GLN A 11 -5.87 5.83 -6.67
C GLN A 11 -6.16 4.77 -7.74
N ASN A 12 -5.50 3.62 -7.63
CA ASN A 12 -5.64 2.51 -8.59
C ASN A 12 -6.58 1.41 -8.09
N ALA A 13 -7.20 1.58 -6.90
CA ALA A 13 -7.98 0.54 -6.24
C ALA A 13 -9.14 0.01 -7.11
N SER A 14 -9.74 0.87 -7.93
CA SER A 14 -10.82 0.50 -8.86
C SER A 14 -10.40 -0.45 -9.98
N PHE A 15 -9.11 -0.48 -10.32
CA PHE A 15 -8.54 -1.40 -11.30
C PHE A 15 -8.06 -2.72 -10.67
N ILE A 16 -7.94 -2.75 -9.34
CA ILE A 16 -7.53 -3.93 -8.58
C ILE A 16 -8.79 -4.73 -8.24
N ALA A 17 -8.86 -5.98 -8.70
CA ALA A 17 -9.91 -6.91 -8.27
C ALA A 17 -9.78 -7.10 -6.74
N GLY A 18 -10.68 -6.46 -5.98
CA GLY A 18 -10.58 -6.38 -4.52
C GLY A 18 -10.49 -4.96 -3.95
N GLU A 19 -10.93 -3.93 -4.66
CA GLU A 19 -11.00 -2.53 -4.20
C GLU A 19 -11.36 -2.35 -2.70
N PRO A 20 -12.39 -3.00 -2.13
CA PRO A 20 -12.72 -2.83 -0.70
C PRO A 20 -11.62 -3.33 0.23
N VAL A 21 -10.90 -4.39 -0.17
CA VAL A 21 -9.79 -4.98 0.58
C VAL A 21 -8.57 -4.05 0.53
N VAL A 22 -8.23 -3.52 -0.65
CA VAL A 22 -7.12 -2.57 -0.81
C VAL A 22 -7.35 -1.32 0.03
N LYS A 23 -8.55 -0.73 -0.05
CA LYS A 23 -8.94 0.43 0.78
C LYS A 23 -8.90 0.12 2.27
N ALA A 24 -9.32 -1.08 2.67
CA ALA A 24 -9.25 -1.50 4.08
C ALA A 24 -7.80 -1.62 4.57
N ILE A 25 -6.89 -2.18 3.76
CA ILE A 25 -5.46 -2.30 4.09
C ILE A 25 -4.84 -0.91 4.24
N VAL A 26 -5.03 -0.02 3.27
CA VAL A 26 -4.52 1.37 3.31
C VAL A 26 -5.03 2.11 4.54
N ARG A 27 -6.32 2.01 4.85
CA ARG A 27 -6.89 2.63 6.05
C ARG A 27 -6.25 2.10 7.34
N ARG A 28 -6.14 0.77 7.48
CA ARG A 28 -5.52 0.15 8.67
C ARG A 28 -4.04 0.50 8.80
N TYR A 29 -3.33 0.64 7.68
CA TYR A 29 -1.95 1.10 7.67
C TYR A 29 -1.85 2.52 8.25
N ARG A 30 -2.67 3.47 7.76
CA ARG A 30 -2.70 4.85 8.27
C ARG A 30 -3.07 4.94 9.74
N GLU A 31 -4.04 4.12 10.18
CA GLU A 31 -4.41 4.00 11.60
C GLU A 31 -3.22 3.51 12.44
N ALA A 32 -2.50 2.48 11.98
CA ALA A 32 -1.34 1.92 12.68
C ALA A 32 -0.19 2.92 12.79
N VAL A 33 0.12 3.67 11.72
CA VAL A 33 1.12 4.75 11.74
C VAL A 33 0.72 5.84 12.72
N SER A 34 -0.53 6.30 12.66
CA SER A 34 -1.04 7.36 13.53
C SER A 34 -1.04 6.96 15.00
N ALA A 35 -1.22 5.66 15.29
CA ALA A 35 -1.14 5.10 16.63
C ALA A 35 0.30 4.79 17.10
N GLY A 36 1.32 5.01 16.26
CA GLY A 36 2.70 4.63 16.55
C GLY A 36 2.92 3.10 16.64
N ASN A 37 1.99 2.30 16.12
CA ASN A 37 2.06 0.85 16.11
C ASN A 37 2.93 0.39 14.93
N ASN A 38 4.24 0.57 15.08
CA ASN A 38 5.23 0.33 14.04
C ASN A 38 5.22 -1.12 13.54
N ALA A 39 4.99 -2.10 14.40
CA ALA A 39 4.94 -3.51 14.00
C ALA A 39 3.79 -3.78 13.02
N THR A 40 2.60 -3.24 13.32
CA THR A 40 1.43 -3.39 12.45
C THR A 40 1.59 -2.57 11.17
N ALA A 41 2.16 -1.37 11.27
CA ALA A 41 2.44 -0.53 10.11
C ALA A 41 3.41 -1.23 9.15
N THR A 42 4.50 -1.83 9.65
CA THR A 42 5.46 -2.57 8.82
C THR A 42 4.79 -3.74 8.10
N ALA A 43 4.07 -4.61 8.82
CA ALA A 43 3.42 -5.78 8.21
C ALA A 43 2.39 -5.37 7.14
N LEU A 44 1.62 -4.32 7.38
CA LEU A 44 0.67 -3.79 6.39
C LEU A 44 1.40 -3.11 5.21
N GLY A 45 2.54 -2.47 5.47
CA GLY A 45 3.41 -1.88 4.44
C GLY A 45 3.96 -2.92 3.47
N GLU A 46 4.42 -4.05 3.98
CA GLU A 46 4.89 -5.19 3.17
C GLU A 46 3.77 -5.77 2.32
N LEU A 47 2.59 -6.01 2.92
CA LEU A 47 1.42 -6.49 2.19
C LEU A 47 1.00 -5.52 1.07
N MET A 48 1.07 -4.21 1.31
CA MET A 48 0.80 -3.20 0.27
C MET A 48 1.79 -3.30 -0.89
N LEU A 49 3.07 -3.56 -0.62
CA LEU A 49 4.07 -3.74 -1.67
C LEU A 49 3.80 -5.01 -2.50
N GLU A 50 3.43 -6.12 -1.85
CA GLU A 50 3.05 -7.35 -2.55
C GLU A 50 1.82 -7.16 -3.44
N VAL A 51 0.82 -6.40 -2.97
CA VAL A 51 -0.36 -6.04 -3.77
C VAL A 51 0.00 -5.10 -4.92
N ALA A 52 1.01 -4.25 -4.75
CA ALA A 52 1.46 -3.31 -5.77
C ALA A 52 2.39 -3.95 -6.82
N GLU A 53 3.09 -5.05 -6.51
CA GLU A 53 4.08 -5.69 -7.39
C GLU A 53 3.49 -6.15 -8.75
N PRO A 54 2.28 -6.74 -8.83
CA PRO A 54 1.62 -7.04 -10.10
C PRO A 54 1.27 -5.80 -10.94
N LEU A 55 1.23 -4.62 -10.33
CA LEU A 55 0.97 -3.34 -10.99
C LEU A 55 2.26 -2.68 -11.50
N LYS A 56 3.40 -3.40 -11.47
CA LYS A 56 4.65 -2.93 -12.05
C LYS A 56 4.45 -2.63 -13.54
N GLY A 57 4.63 -1.36 -13.92
CA GLY A 57 4.39 -0.85 -15.28
C GLY A 57 3.20 0.09 -15.42
N PHE A 58 2.35 0.23 -14.38
CA PHE A 58 1.34 1.27 -14.32
C PHE A 58 1.98 2.64 -14.03
N THR A 59 1.41 3.69 -14.63
CA THR A 59 1.81 5.08 -14.37
C THR A 59 1.77 5.39 -12.87
N GLY A 60 2.90 5.80 -12.31
CA GLY A 60 3.02 6.15 -10.90
C GLY A 60 3.66 5.07 -10.01
N TYR A 61 3.78 3.82 -10.50
CA TYR A 61 4.61 2.81 -9.85
C TYR A 61 6.08 3.24 -9.91
N ARG A 62 6.83 3.07 -8.81
CA ARG A 62 8.27 3.37 -8.77
C ARG A 62 9.07 2.14 -8.38
N GLU A 63 10.03 1.78 -9.23
CA GLU A 63 10.94 0.65 -8.95
C GLU A 63 11.84 0.88 -7.73
N GLU A 64 12.03 2.14 -7.33
CA GLU A 64 12.81 2.56 -6.16
C GLU A 64 12.06 2.47 -4.83
N TRP A 65 10.79 2.04 -4.80
CA TRP A 65 10.11 1.75 -3.54
C TRP A 65 10.88 0.63 -2.82
N PRO A 66 11.46 0.88 -1.61
CA PRO A 66 12.16 -0.16 -0.87
C PRO A 66 11.41 -1.48 -0.88
N LYS A 67 12.04 -2.51 -1.43
CA LYS A 67 11.63 -3.86 -1.06
C LYS A 67 11.94 -4.04 0.42
N PRO A 68 11.09 -4.79 1.16
CA PRO A 68 11.40 -5.17 2.53
C PRO A 68 12.79 -5.82 2.65
#